data_AF-A0A445FL98-F1
#
_entry.id   AF-A0A445FL98-F1
#
_cell.length_a   1.000
_cell.length_b   1.000
_cell.length_c   1.000
_cell.angle_alpha   90.00
_cell.angle_beta   90.00
_cell.angle_gamma   90.00
#
_symmetry.space_group_name_H-M   'P 1'
#
loop_
_entity.id
_entity.type
_entity.pdbx_description
1 polymer ?
#
loop_
_entity_poly.entity_id
_entity_poly.type
_entity_poly.pdbx_seq_one_letter_code
_entity_poly.pdbx_strand_id
1 'polypeptide(L)'
;MFKLSRMLPLTSTSRHRLLEVLSSRKVEVGDRLSHSAGISTATNNYAAKGYASDRIFAPYTVYKGKAAFSLIPCLPTFTKLNSGTVVVDRRGSIMMTFMHSIGERKYDWEKRQRFALSATEVGSLITMGAQDSCDFFHDPSMLSSNAGQVRKSLSIKPHANGYFVSLTVVNNLLNTNDYFSVPVTTAEFAVMKTACSFALPHIMGWDQITNQQSRGIDDLQAKGDSKVSDLEWEK
;
A
#
# COMPACT_ATOMS: atom_id res chain seq x y z
N MET A 1 73.45 -8.21 34.01
CA MET A 1 73.95 -6.96 33.40
C MET A 1 72.78 -6.22 32.78
N PHE A 2 72.53 -5.00 33.25
CA PHE A 2 71.67 -3.88 32.77
C PHE A 2 70.26 -4.17 32.19
N LYS A 3 69.17 -3.49 32.56
CA LYS A 3 68.74 -2.60 33.67
C LYS A 3 67.23 -2.29 33.43
N LEU A 4 66.41 -2.29 34.49
CA LEU A 4 65.19 -1.50 34.82
C LEU A 4 64.24 -1.00 33.69
N SER A 5 62.94 -1.38 33.62
CA SER A 5 61.75 -0.94 34.41
C SER A 5 61.39 0.56 34.35
N ARG A 6 60.15 0.94 33.97
CA ARG A 6 59.03 1.34 34.85
C ARG A 6 57.89 2.08 34.12
N MET A 7 56.75 2.07 34.81
CA MET A 7 55.42 2.59 34.51
C MET A 7 55.15 3.94 35.24
N LEU A 8 54.21 4.73 34.68
CA LEU A 8 53.34 5.80 35.27
C LEU A 8 53.94 7.23 35.52
N PRO A 9 53.11 8.24 35.89
CA PRO A 9 52.35 9.18 35.04
C PRO A 9 52.66 10.67 35.40
N LEU A 10 51.99 11.67 34.78
CA LEU A 10 51.48 12.92 35.42
C LEU A 10 51.18 14.07 34.41
N THR A 11 49.95 14.55 34.53
CA THR A 11 49.41 15.93 34.41
C THR A 11 50.32 17.10 34.00
N SER A 12 49.81 18.02 33.17
CA SER A 12 49.33 19.37 33.62
C SER A 12 49.12 20.39 32.47
N THR A 13 47.98 21.08 32.54
CA THR A 13 47.68 22.50 32.16
C THR A 13 47.79 23.00 30.72
N SER A 14 46.64 23.43 30.17
CA SER A 14 46.44 24.85 29.85
C SER A 14 44.95 25.22 29.92
N ARG A 15 44.68 26.37 30.52
CA ARG A 15 43.38 27.00 30.80
C ARG A 15 43.07 28.03 29.71
N HIS A 16 41.78 28.26 29.43
CA HIS A 16 41.07 29.54 29.26
C HIS A 16 39.59 29.17 28.93
N ARG A 17 38.62 29.16 29.85
CA ARG A 17 37.79 30.28 30.38
C ARG A 17 37.36 31.24 29.26
N LEU A 18 36.07 31.32 28.90
CA LEU A 18 35.03 32.01 29.68
C LEU A 18 33.60 31.58 29.28
N LEU A 19 32.77 31.37 30.30
CA LEU A 19 31.30 31.33 30.26
C LEU A 19 30.76 32.75 30.15
N GLU A 20 29.61 32.93 29.49
CA GLU A 20 28.58 33.79 30.07
C GLU A 20 27.17 33.28 29.77
N VAL A 21 26.38 33.27 30.83
CA VAL A 21 25.01 32.80 30.98
C VAL A 21 24.10 34.02 30.95
N LEU A 22 23.10 34.03 30.07
CA LEU A 22 21.87 34.82 30.17
C LEU A 22 20.83 34.07 29.32
N SER A 23 19.55 33.96 29.60
CA SER A 23 18.67 34.27 30.72
C SER A 23 17.33 33.68 30.27
N SER A 24 16.59 33.01 31.15
CA SER A 24 15.27 32.48 30.84
C SER A 24 14.31 33.56 30.33
N ARG A 25 13.59 33.28 29.25
CA ARG A 25 12.33 33.97 28.91
C ARG A 25 11.28 32.96 28.50
N LYS A 26 10.26 32.89 29.34
CA LYS A 26 8.99 32.18 29.14
C LYS A 26 8.23 32.86 28.00
N VAL A 27 7.78 32.08 27.01
CA VAL A 27 6.72 32.49 26.07
C VAL A 27 5.79 31.28 25.90
N GLU A 28 4.63 31.37 26.54
CA GLU A 28 3.45 30.57 26.18
C GLU A 28 2.82 31.25 24.96
N VAL A 29 2.80 30.55 23.83
CA VAL A 29 1.79 30.76 22.78
C VAL A 29 1.46 29.37 22.24
N GLY A 30 0.20 28.96 22.45
CA GLY A 30 -0.29 27.68 21.98
C GLY A 30 -0.36 27.65 20.47
N ASP A 31 0.19 26.59 19.87
CA ASP A 31 -0.06 26.26 18.48
C ASP A 31 -0.69 24.88 18.40
N ARG A 32 -2.00 24.89 18.10
CA ARG A 32 -2.74 23.71 17.66
C ARG A 32 -2.23 23.36 16.26
N LEU A 33 -1.31 22.40 16.18
CA LEU A 33 -0.94 21.78 14.92
C LEU A 33 -2.07 20.84 14.47
N SER A 34 -3.07 21.41 13.82
CA SER A 34 -3.98 20.67 12.94
C SER A 34 -3.18 20.19 11.74
N HIS A 35 -2.76 18.93 11.76
CA HIS A 35 -2.21 18.25 10.58
C HIS A 35 -3.31 18.07 9.54
N SER A 36 -3.51 19.09 8.69
CA SER A 36 -4.19 18.90 7.41
C SER A 36 -3.19 18.24 6.47
N ALA A 37 -3.17 16.90 6.45
CA ALA A 37 -2.51 16.16 5.40
C ALA A 37 -3.34 16.32 4.11
N GLY A 38 -3.10 17.40 3.38
CA GLY A 38 -3.60 17.55 2.02
C GLY A 38 -2.96 16.47 1.14
N ILE A 39 -3.70 15.39 0.87
CA ILE A 39 -3.32 14.43 -0.16
C ILE A 39 -3.43 15.18 -1.49
N SER A 40 -2.31 15.67 -1.99
CA SER A 40 -2.23 16.30 -3.29
C SER A 40 -2.42 15.22 -4.37
N THR A 41 -3.65 15.04 -4.83
CA THR A 41 -3.95 14.26 -6.04
C THR A 41 -3.51 15.09 -7.25
N ALA A 42 -2.21 15.12 -7.54
CA ALA A 42 -1.72 15.71 -8.78
C ALA A 42 -2.31 14.93 -9.95
N THR A 43 -3.39 15.45 -10.53
CA THR A 43 -3.97 14.96 -11.78
C THR A 43 -3.07 15.39 -12.92
N ASN A 44 -1.95 14.70 -13.12
CA ASN A 44 -1.25 14.80 -14.40
C ASN A 44 -2.06 14.03 -15.43
N ASN A 45 -2.89 14.76 -16.17
CA ASN A 45 -3.44 14.29 -17.43
C ASN A 45 -2.27 14.14 -18.42
N TYR A 46 -1.64 12.98 -18.44
CA TYR A 46 -0.75 12.57 -19.53
C TYR A 46 -1.60 12.29 -20.78
N ALA A 47 -2.23 13.32 -21.35
CA ALA A 47 -2.79 13.26 -22.69
C ALA A 47 -1.65 13.60 -23.68
N ALA A 48 -0.70 12.68 -23.82
CA ALA A 48 0.23 12.73 -24.95
C ALA A 48 -0.54 12.29 -26.21
N LYS A 49 -0.68 13.23 -27.16
CA LYS A 49 -1.14 13.07 -28.55
C LYS A 49 -1.74 11.70 -28.94
N GLY A 50 -3.07 11.65 -29.01
CA GLY A 50 -3.77 10.98 -30.12
C GLY A 50 -3.86 9.46 -30.17
N TYR A 51 -3.54 8.73 -29.09
CA TYR A 51 -3.78 7.28 -29.01
C TYR A 51 -4.68 6.94 -27.81
N ALA A 52 -5.45 5.85 -27.96
CA ALA A 52 -6.46 5.39 -27.01
C ALA A 52 -5.97 5.45 -25.56
N SER A 53 -6.59 6.30 -24.72
CA SER A 53 -6.38 6.43 -23.25
C SER A 53 -5.18 5.61 -22.76
N ASP A 54 -3.97 6.18 -22.85
CA ASP A 54 -2.71 5.47 -22.55
C ASP A 54 -2.83 4.70 -21.23
N ARG A 55 -2.85 3.36 -21.34
CA ARG A 55 -2.89 2.50 -20.15
C ARG A 55 -1.52 2.53 -19.49
N ILE A 56 -1.43 3.22 -18.36
CA ILE A 56 -0.21 3.30 -17.55
C ILE A 56 -0.12 2.06 -16.66
N PHE A 57 1.01 1.36 -16.73
CA PHE A 57 1.33 0.23 -15.86
C PHE A 57 2.43 0.62 -14.88
N ALA A 58 2.09 0.75 -13.60
CA ALA A 58 3.01 1.20 -12.54
C ALA A 58 2.94 0.27 -11.30
N PRO A 59 3.48 -0.96 -11.37
CA PRO A 59 3.49 -1.87 -10.24
C PRO A 59 4.54 -1.48 -9.18
N TYR A 60 4.17 -1.55 -7.90
CA TYR A 60 5.15 -1.56 -6.81
C TYR A 60 5.69 -2.97 -6.64
N THR A 61 7.02 -3.17 -6.68
CA THR A 61 7.63 -4.50 -6.66
C THR A 61 8.69 -4.64 -5.57
N VAL A 62 8.63 -5.74 -4.83
CA VAL A 62 9.61 -6.13 -3.82
C VAL A 62 10.42 -7.33 -4.32
N TYR A 63 11.72 -7.16 -4.44
CA TYR A 63 12.66 -8.18 -4.92
C TYR A 63 13.49 -8.74 -3.77
N LYS A 64 13.50 -10.07 -3.57
CA LYS A 64 14.29 -10.76 -2.54
C LYS A 64 14.95 -12.02 -3.11
N GLY A 65 15.92 -12.57 -2.37
CA GLY A 65 16.81 -13.62 -2.90
C GLY A 65 16.11 -14.86 -3.48
N LYS A 66 15.00 -15.32 -2.88
CA LYS A 66 14.28 -16.53 -3.31
C LYS A 66 13.03 -16.27 -4.13
N ALA A 67 12.40 -15.11 -3.96
CA ALA A 67 11.16 -14.77 -4.63
C ALA A 67 10.96 -13.26 -4.63
N ALA A 68 10.09 -12.80 -5.53
CA ALA A 68 9.63 -11.42 -5.61
C ALA A 68 8.11 -11.40 -5.69
N PHE A 69 7.52 -10.26 -5.33
CA PHE A 69 6.13 -10.01 -5.69
C PHE A 69 5.92 -8.54 -6.07
N SER A 70 4.90 -8.31 -6.90
CA SER A 70 4.42 -6.98 -7.25
C SER A 70 2.97 -6.76 -6.83
N LEU A 71 2.60 -5.50 -6.56
CA LEU A 71 1.23 -5.04 -6.36
C LEU A 71 0.86 -4.05 -7.47
N ILE A 72 -0.30 -4.24 -8.06
CA ILE A 72 -0.87 -3.32 -9.03
C ILE A 72 -2.37 -3.15 -8.81
N PRO A 73 -2.91 -1.92 -8.77
CA PRO A 73 -4.35 -1.71 -8.73
C PRO A 73 -5.00 -2.14 -10.05
N CYS A 74 -6.09 -2.88 -9.94
CA CYS A 74 -6.99 -3.24 -11.02
C CYS A 74 -8.28 -2.45 -10.84
N LEU A 75 -8.49 -1.41 -11.66
CA LEU A 75 -9.65 -0.54 -11.58
C LEU A 75 -10.96 -1.31 -11.82
N PRO A 76 -12.10 -0.83 -11.26
CA PRO A 76 -13.41 -1.38 -11.55
C PRO A 76 -13.78 -1.20 -13.02
N THR A 77 -14.73 -2.00 -13.50
CA THR A 77 -15.43 -1.74 -14.76
C THR A 77 -16.78 -1.09 -14.48
N PHE A 78 -17.31 -0.43 -15.50
CA PHE A 78 -18.59 0.26 -15.41
C PHE A 78 -19.47 -0.12 -16.60
N THR A 79 -20.78 -0.19 -16.34
CA THR A 79 -21.81 -0.42 -17.36
C THR A 79 -22.78 0.76 -17.36
N LYS A 80 -23.20 1.17 -18.55
CA LYS A 80 -24.18 2.24 -18.73
C LYS A 80 -25.59 1.65 -18.76
N LEU A 81 -26.46 2.14 -17.90
CA LEU A 81 -27.88 1.79 -17.86
C LEU A 81 -28.65 2.53 -18.96
N ASN A 82 -29.85 2.04 -19.29
CA ASN A 82 -30.75 2.66 -20.27
C ASN A 82 -31.13 4.11 -19.91
N SER A 83 -31.13 4.45 -18.61
CA SER A 83 -31.35 5.82 -18.11
C SER A 83 -30.17 6.77 -18.38
N GLY A 84 -29.06 6.27 -18.92
CA GLY A 84 -27.82 7.03 -19.09
C GLY A 84 -26.90 7.02 -17.87
N THR A 85 -27.35 6.49 -16.73
CA THR A 85 -26.56 6.35 -15.50
C THR A 85 -25.44 5.32 -15.69
N VAL A 86 -24.28 5.59 -15.12
CA VAL A 86 -23.14 4.67 -15.13
C VAL A 86 -23.02 4.01 -13.75
N VAL A 87 -22.99 2.69 -13.71
CA VAL A 87 -22.89 1.89 -12.48
C VAL A 87 -21.67 0.99 -12.52
N VAL A 88 -21.09 0.68 -11.35
CA VAL A 88 -20.00 -0.28 -11.23
C VAL A 88 -20.52 -1.67 -11.60
N ASP A 89 -19.84 -2.32 -12.52
CA ASP A 89 -20.16 -3.66 -13.04
C ASP A 89 -19.30 -4.73 -12.33
N ARG A 90 -17.98 -4.66 -12.52
CA ARG A 90 -17.00 -5.45 -11.77
C ARG A 90 -16.25 -4.55 -10.80
N ARG A 91 -16.24 -4.93 -9.52
CA ARG A 91 -15.42 -4.26 -8.50
C ARG A 91 -13.93 -4.33 -8.84
N GLY A 92 -13.17 -3.30 -8.49
CA GLY A 92 -11.72 -3.30 -8.57
C GLY A 92 -11.08 -4.18 -7.50
N SER A 93 -9.77 -4.36 -7.62
CA SER A 93 -8.95 -5.16 -6.68
C SER A 93 -7.50 -4.70 -6.71
N ILE A 94 -6.69 -5.13 -5.75
CA ILE A 94 -5.22 -5.04 -5.84
C ILE A 94 -4.70 -6.41 -6.27
N MET A 95 -4.10 -6.50 -7.46
CA MET A 95 -3.51 -7.73 -7.95
C MET A 95 -2.09 -7.88 -7.39
N MET A 96 -1.85 -8.97 -6.67
CA MET A 96 -0.52 -9.41 -6.26
C MET A 96 -0.01 -10.48 -7.21
N THR A 97 1.22 -10.33 -7.71
CA THR A 97 1.87 -11.30 -8.60
C THR A 97 3.19 -11.77 -7.99
N PHE A 98 3.33 -13.07 -7.73
CA PHE A 98 4.51 -13.70 -7.13
C PHE A 98 5.33 -14.44 -8.18
N MET A 99 6.65 -14.39 -8.02
CA MET A 99 7.61 -15.03 -8.94
C MET A 99 8.75 -15.67 -8.14
N HIS A 100 9.20 -16.85 -8.57
CA HIS A 100 10.38 -17.48 -7.99
C HIS A 100 11.67 -16.88 -8.58
N SER A 101 12.72 -16.83 -7.79
CA SER A 101 14.06 -16.47 -8.27
C SER A 101 14.62 -17.60 -9.14
N ILE A 102 15.21 -17.26 -10.28
CA ILE A 102 15.91 -18.20 -11.19
C ILE A 102 17.40 -17.87 -11.31
N GLY A 103 17.89 -16.98 -10.44
CA GLY A 103 19.28 -16.54 -10.42
C GLY A 103 19.41 -15.21 -9.71
N GLU A 104 20.65 -14.73 -9.58
CA GLU A 104 20.90 -13.44 -8.93
C GLU A 104 20.15 -12.33 -9.67
N ARG A 105 19.20 -11.68 -8.96
CA ARG A 105 18.34 -10.60 -9.49
C ARG A 105 17.53 -10.99 -10.74
N LYS A 106 17.24 -12.28 -10.94
CA LYS A 106 16.39 -12.79 -12.03
C LYS A 106 15.21 -13.58 -11.48
N TYR A 107 14.03 -13.35 -12.03
CA TYR A 107 12.79 -13.95 -11.55
C TYR A 107 11.98 -14.53 -12.71
N ASP A 108 11.38 -15.70 -12.51
CA ASP A 108 10.59 -16.40 -13.53
C ASP A 108 9.20 -15.77 -13.66
N TRP A 109 8.99 -15.01 -14.74
CA TRP A 109 7.69 -14.44 -15.05
C TRP A 109 6.71 -15.48 -15.57
N GLU A 110 7.17 -16.51 -16.27
CA GLU A 110 6.29 -17.51 -16.90
C GLU A 110 5.60 -18.37 -15.84
N LYS A 111 6.30 -18.72 -14.76
CA LYS A 111 5.74 -19.48 -13.62
C LYS A 111 5.16 -18.61 -12.51
N ARG A 112 4.77 -17.38 -12.82
CA ARG A 112 4.19 -16.46 -11.82
C ARG A 112 2.84 -16.94 -11.31
N GLN A 113 2.58 -16.74 -10.02
CA GLN A 113 1.27 -16.94 -9.41
C GLN A 113 0.60 -15.62 -9.04
N ARG A 114 -0.74 -15.59 -9.10
CA ARG A 114 -1.53 -14.37 -8.84
C ARG A 114 -2.51 -14.56 -7.69
N PHE A 115 -2.70 -13.50 -6.91
CA PHE A 115 -3.69 -13.40 -5.84
C PHE A 115 -4.30 -12.00 -5.86
N ALA A 116 -5.62 -11.87 -5.94
CA ALA A 116 -6.27 -10.56 -5.99
C ALA A 116 -6.85 -10.20 -4.62
N LEU A 117 -6.50 -9.04 -4.07
CA LEU A 117 -7.11 -8.54 -2.85
C LEU A 117 -8.34 -7.70 -3.21
N SER A 118 -9.51 -8.10 -2.72
CA SER A 118 -10.71 -7.27 -2.73
C SER A 118 -10.54 -6.02 -1.87
N ALA A 119 -11.43 -5.02 -2.04
CA ALA A 119 -11.41 -3.80 -1.21
C ALA A 119 -11.43 -4.10 0.29
N THR A 120 -12.16 -5.15 0.71
CA THR A 120 -12.23 -5.57 2.11
C THR A 120 -10.91 -6.17 2.59
N GLU A 121 -10.28 -7.05 1.81
CA GLU A 121 -8.99 -7.65 2.15
C GLU A 121 -7.86 -6.61 2.16
N VAL A 122 -7.96 -5.61 1.27
CA VAL A 122 -7.11 -4.41 1.32
C VAL A 122 -7.30 -3.65 2.64
N GLY A 123 -8.54 -3.50 3.12
CA GLY A 123 -8.84 -2.94 4.44
C GLY A 123 -8.16 -3.70 5.58
N SER A 124 -8.20 -5.04 5.55
CA SER A 124 -7.47 -5.88 6.51
C SER A 124 -5.96 -5.62 6.47
N LEU A 125 -5.35 -5.54 5.28
CA LEU A 125 -3.92 -5.24 5.13
C LEU A 125 -3.55 -3.85 5.69
N ILE A 126 -4.37 -2.83 5.41
CA ILE A 126 -4.11 -1.45 5.86
C ILE A 126 -4.27 -1.31 7.39
N THR A 127 -5.10 -2.12 8.02
CA THR A 127 -5.33 -2.05 9.47
C THR A 127 -4.30 -2.81 10.30
N MET A 128 -3.49 -3.69 9.69
CA MET A 128 -2.47 -4.46 10.40
C MET A 128 -1.50 -3.59 11.21
N GLY A 129 -1.44 -3.85 12.52
CA GLY A 129 -0.40 -3.39 13.44
C GLY A 129 0.85 -4.27 13.41
N ALA A 130 1.88 -3.87 14.17
CA ALA A 130 3.22 -4.48 14.14
C ALA A 130 3.28 -5.98 14.49
N GLN A 131 2.28 -6.50 15.20
CA GLN A 131 2.18 -7.90 15.64
C GLN A 131 0.99 -8.64 15.02
N ASP A 132 0.24 -7.97 14.14
CA ASP A 132 -0.94 -8.56 13.55
C ASP A 132 -0.57 -9.46 12.38
N SER A 133 -1.40 -10.45 12.14
CA SER A 133 -1.33 -11.31 10.96
C SER A 133 -2.66 -11.31 10.23
N CYS A 134 -2.63 -11.49 8.91
CA CYS A 134 -3.82 -11.78 8.12
C CYS A 134 -3.60 -12.99 7.22
N ASP A 135 -4.66 -13.79 7.06
CA ASP A 135 -4.71 -14.94 6.17
C ASP A 135 -5.94 -14.82 5.26
N PHE A 136 -5.74 -14.98 3.95
CA PHE A 136 -6.78 -14.89 2.93
C PHE A 136 -6.83 -16.18 2.11
N PHE A 137 -8.03 -16.64 1.78
CA PHE A 137 -8.25 -17.93 1.13
C PHE A 137 -9.16 -17.77 -0.07
N HIS A 138 -8.65 -18.11 -1.25
CA HIS A 138 -9.37 -18.00 -2.51
C HIS A 138 -9.50 -19.38 -3.16
N ASP A 139 -10.70 -19.67 -3.66
CA ASP A 139 -10.96 -20.73 -4.62
C ASP A 139 -11.34 -20.08 -5.97
N PRO A 140 -10.40 -20.00 -6.94
CA PRO A 140 -10.68 -19.39 -8.24
C PRO A 140 -11.77 -20.10 -9.04
N SER A 141 -12.08 -21.35 -8.69
CA SER A 141 -13.08 -22.20 -9.35
C SER A 141 -14.37 -22.31 -8.53
N MET A 142 -14.54 -21.49 -7.49
CA MET A 142 -15.76 -21.44 -6.70
C MET A 142 -16.96 -21.19 -7.63
N LEU A 143 -18.08 -21.88 -7.37
CA LEU A 143 -19.30 -21.86 -8.20
C LEU A 143 -19.16 -22.50 -9.59
N SER A 144 -18.06 -23.18 -9.87
CA SER A 144 -17.90 -24.03 -11.07
C SER A 144 -17.85 -25.53 -10.69
N SER A 145 -17.85 -26.40 -11.69
CA SER A 145 -17.65 -27.84 -11.50
C SER A 145 -16.29 -28.21 -10.90
N ASN A 146 -15.31 -27.30 -10.97
CA ASN A 146 -13.96 -27.48 -10.44
C ASN A 146 -13.77 -26.88 -9.04
N ALA A 147 -14.86 -26.52 -8.35
CA ALA A 147 -14.79 -25.98 -7.00
C ALA A 147 -13.98 -26.90 -6.07
N GLY A 148 -13.15 -26.28 -5.24
CA GLY A 148 -12.26 -26.94 -4.28
C GLY A 148 -11.00 -27.58 -4.87
N GLN A 149 -10.86 -27.62 -6.21
CA GLN A 149 -9.71 -28.22 -6.90
C GLN A 149 -8.50 -27.29 -6.96
N VAL A 150 -8.71 -25.98 -6.92
CA VAL A 150 -7.64 -24.98 -6.86
C VAL A 150 -7.83 -24.13 -5.62
N ARG A 151 -6.81 -24.05 -4.77
CA ARG A 151 -6.85 -23.30 -3.51
C ARG A 151 -5.64 -22.40 -3.41
N LYS A 152 -5.88 -21.14 -3.10
CA LYS A 152 -4.83 -20.14 -2.87
C LYS A 152 -4.93 -19.62 -1.46
N SER A 153 -3.84 -19.66 -0.72
CA SER A 153 -3.75 -19.12 0.63
C SER A 153 -2.63 -18.08 0.67
N LEU A 154 -3.00 -16.83 0.96
CA LEU A 154 -2.06 -15.73 1.15
C LEU A 154 -1.98 -15.42 2.65
N SER A 155 -0.77 -15.40 3.18
CA SER A 155 -0.49 -15.15 4.59
C SER A 155 0.48 -13.99 4.72
N ILE A 156 0.16 -13.03 5.59
CA ILE A 156 1.06 -11.93 5.97
C ILE A 156 1.25 -12.02 7.48
N LYS A 157 2.48 -12.33 7.91
CA LYS A 157 2.80 -12.60 9.32
C LYS A 157 4.00 -11.77 9.77
N PRO A 158 4.01 -11.23 11.00
CA PRO A 158 5.16 -10.51 11.53
C PRO A 158 6.40 -11.40 11.55
N HIS A 159 7.55 -10.83 11.19
CA HIS A 159 8.82 -11.52 11.26
C HIS A 159 9.98 -10.54 11.47
N ALA A 160 10.69 -10.70 12.58
CA ALA A 160 11.79 -9.83 12.97
C ALA A 160 11.40 -8.33 12.83
N ASN A 161 12.09 -7.58 11.97
CA ASN A 161 11.84 -6.16 11.73
C ASN A 161 10.95 -5.93 10.49
N GLY A 162 9.88 -6.70 10.35
CA GLY A 162 9.04 -6.68 9.17
C GLY A 162 7.99 -7.80 9.17
N TYR A 163 7.71 -8.33 7.98
CA TYR A 163 6.69 -9.34 7.74
C TYR A 163 7.20 -10.37 6.73
N PHE A 164 6.67 -11.59 6.78
CA PHE A 164 6.68 -12.50 5.65
C PHE A 164 5.34 -12.42 4.93
N VAL A 165 5.40 -12.16 3.62
CA VAL A 165 4.26 -12.32 2.71
C VAL A 165 4.45 -13.64 1.98
N SER A 166 3.55 -14.59 2.22
CA SER A 166 3.65 -15.95 1.67
C SER A 166 2.40 -16.35 0.92
N LEU A 167 2.56 -16.94 -0.26
CA LEU A 167 1.48 -17.46 -1.08
C LEU A 167 1.67 -18.96 -1.29
N THR A 168 0.65 -19.74 -0.95
CA THR A 168 0.55 -21.16 -1.28
C THR A 168 -0.54 -21.36 -2.33
N VAL A 169 -0.23 -22.05 -3.43
CA VAL A 169 -1.18 -22.41 -4.49
C VAL A 169 -1.19 -23.91 -4.67
N VAL A 170 -2.28 -24.55 -4.28
CA VAL A 170 -2.51 -25.97 -4.53
C VAL A 170 -3.47 -26.11 -5.70
N ASN A 171 -3.05 -26.80 -6.75
CA ASN A 171 -3.87 -27.08 -7.92
C ASN A 171 -3.90 -28.59 -8.17
N ASN A 172 -5.01 -29.22 -7.78
CA ASN A 172 -5.21 -30.66 -7.90
C ASN A 172 -5.46 -31.09 -9.35
N LEU A 173 -5.96 -30.19 -10.22
CA LEU A 173 -6.20 -30.50 -11.63
C LEU A 173 -4.90 -30.74 -12.40
N LEU A 174 -3.87 -29.96 -12.06
CA LEU A 174 -2.54 -30.05 -12.67
C LEU A 174 -1.53 -30.79 -11.79
N ASN A 175 -1.97 -31.27 -10.60
CA ASN A 175 -1.12 -31.86 -9.58
C ASN A 175 0.11 -31.00 -9.23
N THR A 176 -0.10 -29.68 -9.06
CA THR A 176 0.96 -28.74 -8.69
C THR A 176 0.73 -28.14 -7.30
N ASN A 177 1.84 -27.81 -6.64
CA ASN A 177 1.84 -27.13 -5.34
C ASN A 177 2.98 -26.10 -5.34
N ASP A 178 2.62 -24.84 -5.51
CA ASP A 178 3.57 -23.73 -5.52
C ASP A 178 3.58 -23.01 -4.16
N TYR A 179 4.78 -22.67 -3.69
CA TYR A 179 4.97 -21.90 -2.47
C TYR A 179 5.95 -20.75 -2.69
N PHE A 180 5.52 -19.55 -2.31
CA PHE A 180 6.31 -18.33 -2.37
C PHE A 180 6.39 -17.74 -0.97
N SER A 181 7.57 -17.27 -0.58
CA SER A 181 7.76 -16.55 0.68
C SER A 181 8.73 -15.40 0.46
N VAL A 182 8.26 -14.18 0.73
CA VAL A 182 9.01 -12.95 0.51
C VAL A 182 9.10 -12.18 1.83
N PRO A 183 10.31 -11.99 2.40
CA PRO A 183 10.49 -11.12 3.55
C PRO A 183 10.34 -9.66 3.13
N VAL A 184 9.49 -8.93 3.82
CA VAL A 184 9.17 -7.52 3.60
C VAL A 184 9.58 -6.74 4.85
N THR A 185 10.45 -5.75 4.69
CA THR A 185 10.88 -4.88 5.79
C THR A 185 9.74 -3.98 6.25
N THR A 186 9.83 -3.41 7.46
CA THR A 186 8.87 -2.39 7.93
C THR A 186 8.69 -1.24 6.94
N ALA A 187 9.78 -0.79 6.30
CA ALA A 187 9.72 0.30 5.32
C ALA A 187 8.97 -0.09 4.04
N GLU A 188 9.27 -1.27 3.48
CA GLU A 188 8.55 -1.79 2.31
C GLU A 188 7.06 -2.01 2.63
N PHE A 189 6.76 -2.54 3.82
CA PHE A 189 5.39 -2.74 4.25
C PHE A 189 4.64 -1.41 4.45
N ALA A 190 5.30 -0.38 4.97
CA ALA A 190 4.72 0.97 5.06
C ALA A 190 4.37 1.55 3.68
N VAL A 191 5.22 1.34 2.67
CA VAL A 191 4.92 1.72 1.28
C VAL A 191 3.71 0.93 0.76
N MET A 192 3.64 -0.38 1.01
CA MET A 192 2.47 -1.20 0.63
C MET A 192 1.18 -0.66 1.24
N LYS A 193 1.15 -0.43 2.55
CA LYS A 193 -0.03 0.11 3.25
C LYS A 193 -0.44 1.46 2.67
N THR A 194 0.52 2.34 2.41
CA THR A 194 0.27 3.67 1.85
C THR A 194 -0.29 3.59 0.43
N ALA A 195 0.32 2.79 -0.44
CA ALA A 195 -0.13 2.59 -1.80
C ALA A 195 -1.53 1.96 -1.85
N CYS A 196 -1.79 0.96 -1.01
CA CYS A 196 -3.11 0.34 -0.87
C CYS A 196 -4.17 1.32 -0.34
N SER A 197 -3.83 2.14 0.65
CA SER A 197 -4.74 3.17 1.18
C SER A 197 -5.10 4.20 0.13
N PHE A 198 -4.12 4.65 -0.64
CA PHE A 198 -4.33 5.57 -1.76
C PHE A 198 -5.19 4.93 -2.86
N ALA A 199 -4.91 3.67 -3.23
CA ALA A 199 -5.62 2.98 -4.29
C ALA A 199 -7.06 2.55 -3.92
N LEU A 200 -7.37 2.41 -2.63
CA LEU A 200 -8.67 1.92 -2.14
C LEU A 200 -9.89 2.66 -2.73
N PRO A 201 -10.00 4.01 -2.67
CA PRO A 201 -11.11 4.72 -3.29
C PRO A 201 -11.19 4.51 -4.82
N HIS A 202 -10.05 4.38 -5.50
CA HIS A 202 -10.02 4.14 -6.95
C HIS A 202 -10.49 2.74 -7.33
N ILE A 203 -10.11 1.70 -6.58
CA ILE A 203 -10.61 0.33 -6.84
C ILE A 203 -12.11 0.19 -6.50
N MET A 204 -12.66 1.08 -5.69
CA MET A 204 -14.09 1.22 -5.42
C MET A 204 -14.83 2.06 -6.47
N GLY A 205 -14.10 2.79 -7.33
CA GLY A 205 -14.67 3.67 -8.35
C GLY A 205 -15.15 5.02 -7.83
N TRP A 206 -14.79 5.38 -6.58
CA TRP A 206 -15.21 6.64 -5.95
C TRP A 206 -14.51 7.86 -6.57
N ASP A 207 -13.36 7.64 -7.20
CA ASP A 207 -12.65 8.66 -7.96
C ASP A 207 -13.49 9.21 -9.12
N GLN A 208 -14.37 8.39 -9.71
CA GLN A 208 -15.28 8.84 -10.75
C GLN A 208 -16.35 9.80 -10.21
N ILE A 209 -16.75 9.65 -8.94
CA ILE A 209 -17.70 10.52 -8.26
C ILE A 209 -17.04 11.87 -7.93
N THR A 210 -15.85 11.83 -7.33
CA THR A 210 -15.13 13.05 -6.94
C THR A 210 -14.66 13.87 -8.14
N ASN A 211 -14.28 13.22 -9.24
CA ASN A 211 -13.88 13.90 -10.48
C ASN A 211 -15.07 14.45 -11.29
N GLN A 212 -16.29 13.92 -11.11
CA GLN A 212 -17.49 14.51 -11.70
C GLN A 212 -17.86 15.82 -10.99
N GLN A 213 -17.72 15.89 -9.67
CA GLN A 213 -18.01 17.11 -8.90
C GLN A 213 -17.07 18.27 -9.25
N SER A 214 -15.78 18.00 -9.54
CA SER A 214 -14.84 19.05 -9.92
C SER A 214 -15.08 19.65 -11.31
N ARG A 215 -15.74 18.92 -12.22
CA ARG A 215 -16.13 19.42 -13.55
C ARG A 215 -17.41 20.27 -13.54
N GLY A 216 -18.12 20.33 -12.41
CA GLY A 216 -19.34 21.13 -12.24
C GLY A 216 -19.13 22.54 -11.68
N ILE A 217 -17.89 22.93 -11.33
CA ILE A 217 -17.59 24.23 -10.69
C ILE A 217 -17.23 25.30 -11.74
N ASP A 218 -18.05 25.43 -12.78
CA ASP A 218 -18.13 26.66 -13.57
C ASP A 218 -19.55 27.24 -13.59
N ASP A 219 -20.52 26.60 -12.94
CA ASP A 219 -21.86 27.18 -12.81
C ASP A 219 -22.48 26.82 -11.45
N LEU A 220 -22.98 27.84 -10.77
CA LEU A 220 -23.73 27.83 -9.50
C LEU A 220 -22.91 27.90 -8.19
N GLN A 221 -22.71 29.14 -7.73
CA GLN A 221 -22.84 29.44 -6.30
C GLN A 221 -24.25 29.04 -5.82
N ALA A 222 -24.35 28.15 -4.84
CA ALA A 222 -25.49 28.09 -3.92
C ALA A 222 -25.05 27.38 -2.63
N LYS A 223 -24.83 28.13 -1.54
CA LYS A 223 -25.79 28.45 -0.47
C LYS A 223 -25.81 27.32 0.58
N GLY A 224 -25.34 27.67 1.78
CA GLY A 224 -25.09 26.75 2.87
C GLY A 224 -26.32 26.06 3.47
N ASP A 225 -25.98 24.95 4.12
CA ASP A 225 -26.62 24.22 5.22
C ASP A 225 -28.03 23.64 5.12
N SER A 226 -28.15 22.47 5.74
CA SER A 226 -29.35 21.69 6.12
C SER A 226 -30.01 20.84 5.02
N LYS A 227 -29.54 19.58 4.85
CA LYS A 227 -30.36 18.50 4.24
C LYS A 227 -29.86 17.05 4.36
N VAL A 228 -29.13 16.69 5.42
CA VAL A 228 -28.71 15.28 5.60
C VAL A 228 -29.88 14.40 6.09
N SER A 229 -30.74 14.92 6.96
CA SER A 229 -31.84 14.14 7.57
C SER A 229 -32.95 13.71 6.60
N ASP A 230 -33.09 14.39 5.46
CA ASP A 230 -34.12 14.07 4.45
C ASP A 230 -33.72 12.91 3.53
N LEU A 231 -32.46 12.47 3.56
CA LEU A 231 -31.95 11.37 2.72
C LEU A 231 -32.11 9.99 3.38
N GLU A 232 -32.41 9.95 4.68
CA GLU A 232 -32.55 8.71 5.46
C GLU A 232 -33.98 8.13 5.43
N TRP A 233 -34.94 8.87 4.87
CA TRP A 233 -36.34 8.48 4.81
C TRP A 233 -36.83 8.48 3.36
N GLU A 234 -37.22 7.32 2.84
CA GLU A 234 -38.01 7.24 1.60
C GLU A 234 -39.41 7.80 1.87
N LYS A 235 -39.86 8.73 1.02
CA LYS A 235 -41.25 9.24 1.04
C LYS A 235 -42.12 8.50 0.04
#